data_AF-A0A449ADL2-F1
#
_entry.id   AF-A0A449ADL2-F1
#
_cell.length_a   1.000
_cell.length_b   1.000
_cell.length_c   1.000
_cell.angle_alpha   90.00
_cell.angle_beta   90.00
_cell.angle_gamma   90.00
#
_symmetry.space_group_name_H-M   'P 1'
#
loop_
_entity.id
_entity.type
_entity.pdbx_description
1 polymer ?
#
loop_
_entity_poly.entity_id
_entity_poly.type
_entity_poly.pdbx_seq_one_letter_code
_entity_poly.pdbx_strand_id
1 'polypeptide(L)'
;MQEWINVKYHSNQVYMVSKSAINDVVTNTIKATKYFKMLSSSSIKVDEDHNELQVILDLKISKNKLDAQASLIKELVSSLQNQIKKLIIKKPKNIQVVLLGTF
;
A
#
# COMPACT_ATOMS: atom_id res chain seq x y z
N MET A 1 -16.69 1.70 -12.13
CA MET A 1 -16.15 3.06 -11.96
C MET A 1 -14.64 2.95 -11.78
N GLN A 2 -13.85 3.76 -12.48
CA GLN A 2 -12.42 3.86 -12.20
C GLN A 2 -12.25 4.68 -10.93
N GLU A 3 -11.57 4.13 -9.93
CA GLU A 3 -11.18 4.87 -8.73
C GLU A 3 -9.77 5.43 -8.93
N TRP A 4 -9.56 6.71 -8.63
CA TRP A 4 -8.28 7.41 -8.75
C TRP A 4 -8.04 8.30 -7.53
N ILE A 5 -6.81 8.81 -7.39
CA ILE A 5 -6.44 9.83 -6.41
C ILE A 5 -5.89 11.06 -7.12
N ASN A 6 -6.31 12.23 -6.68
CA ASN A 6 -5.84 13.52 -7.14
C ASN A 6 -4.51 13.86 -6.48
N VAL A 7 -3.55 14.27 -7.29
CA VAL A 7 -2.23 14.71 -6.85
C VAL A 7 -2.06 16.16 -7.26
N LYS A 8 -2.18 17.05 -6.28
CA LYS A 8 -1.95 18.48 -6.48
C LYS A 8 -0.47 18.70 -6.77
N TYR A 9 -0.19 19.39 -7.85
CA TYR A 9 1.15 19.76 -8.28
C TYR A 9 1.17 21.27 -8.52
N HIS A 10 1.95 22.00 -7.72
CA HIS A 10 1.93 23.47 -7.72
C HIS A 10 0.50 24.03 -7.52
N SER A 11 0.28 25.31 -7.83
CA SER A 11 -0.95 26.02 -7.46
C SER A 11 -2.15 25.77 -8.38
N ASN A 12 -1.94 25.26 -9.60
CA ASN A 12 -2.98 25.17 -10.63
C ASN A 12 -2.96 23.85 -11.43
N GLN A 13 -2.17 22.85 -11.02
CA GLN A 13 -2.10 21.57 -11.73
C GLN A 13 -2.50 20.43 -10.81
N VAL A 14 -3.28 19.51 -11.35
CA VAL A 14 -3.66 18.27 -10.68
C VAL A 14 -3.49 17.16 -11.71
N TYR A 15 -2.75 16.12 -11.34
CA TYR A 15 -2.76 14.87 -12.10
C TYR A 15 -3.43 13.78 -11.28
N MET A 16 -3.94 12.77 -11.98
CA MET A 16 -4.69 11.67 -11.38
C MET A 16 -3.84 10.41 -11.43
N VAL A 17 -3.80 9.68 -10.32
CA VAL A 17 -3.18 8.34 -10.28
C VAL A 17 -4.29 7.32 -10.13
N SER A 18 -4.36 6.37 -11.05
CA SER A 18 -5.36 5.30 -11.00
C SER A 18 -5.11 4.37 -9.81
N LYS A 19 -6.18 3.81 -9.24
CA LYS A 19 -6.11 2.74 -8.23
C LYS A 19 -5.30 1.54 -8.72
N SER A 20 -5.33 1.24 -10.01
CA SER A 20 -4.52 0.16 -10.60
C SER A 20 -3.03 0.40 -10.43
N ALA A 21 -2.54 1.62 -10.70
CA ALA A 21 -1.13 1.95 -10.52
C ALA A 21 -0.69 1.83 -9.04
N ILE A 22 -1.56 2.22 -8.10
CA ILE A 22 -1.30 2.02 -6.67
C ILE A 22 -1.25 0.52 -6.33
N ASN A 23 -2.21 -0.27 -6.83
CA ASN A 23 -2.25 -1.72 -6.64
C ASN A 23 -0.97 -2.39 -7.17
N ASP A 24 -0.47 -1.95 -8.32
CA ASP A 24 0.76 -2.48 -8.90
C ASP A 24 1.97 -2.21 -8.00
N VAL A 25 2.09 -0.98 -7.46
CA VAL A 25 3.15 -0.65 -6.53
C VAL A 25 3.05 -1.45 -5.23
N VAL A 26 1.84 -1.62 -4.68
CA VAL A 26 1.62 -2.45 -3.49
C VAL A 26 2.05 -3.89 -3.75
N THR A 27 1.57 -4.47 -4.85
CA THR A 27 1.85 -5.85 -5.25
C THR A 27 3.35 -6.07 -5.45
N ASN A 28 4.02 -5.17 -6.16
CA ASN A 28 5.45 -5.28 -6.43
C ASN A 28 6.29 -5.12 -5.16
N THR A 29 5.89 -4.23 -4.25
CA THR A 29 6.58 -4.02 -2.97
C THR A 29 6.50 -5.27 -2.08
N ILE A 30 5.33 -5.89 -2.00
CA ILE A 30 5.12 -7.13 -1.23
C ILE A 30 5.89 -8.30 -1.85
N LYS A 31 5.82 -8.46 -3.18
CA LYS A 31 6.57 -9.51 -3.90
C LYS A 31 8.08 -9.41 -3.67
N ALA A 32 8.62 -8.19 -3.55
CA ALA A 32 10.04 -7.98 -3.29
C ALA A 32 10.48 -8.40 -1.87
N THR A 33 9.58 -8.38 -0.87
CA THR A 33 9.94 -8.67 0.53
C THR A 33 10.13 -10.16 0.81
N LYS A 34 9.60 -11.06 -0.03
CA LYS A 34 9.68 -12.55 0.05
C LYS A 34 9.11 -13.22 1.32
N TYR A 35 9.01 -12.52 2.44
CA TYR A 35 8.52 -13.04 3.72
C TYR A 35 7.00 -12.96 3.88
N PHE A 36 6.32 -12.23 3.00
CA PHE A 36 4.88 -12.04 3.02
C PHE A 36 4.23 -12.66 1.79
N LYS A 37 3.07 -13.28 2.00
CA LYS A 37 2.19 -13.77 0.93
C LYS A 37 0.86 -13.04 1.03
N MET A 38 0.45 -12.38 -0.05
CA MET A 38 -0.85 -11.73 -0.15
C MET A 38 -1.92 -12.80 -0.38
N LEU A 39 -3.02 -12.78 0.38
CA LEU A 39 -4.10 -13.75 0.27
C LEU A 39 -5.20 -13.33 -0.71
N SER A 40 -5.44 -12.02 -0.81
CA SER A 40 -6.41 -11.37 -1.67
C SER A 40 -5.75 -10.19 -2.38
N SER A 41 -6.43 -9.54 -3.32
CA SER A 41 -5.96 -8.23 -3.80
C SER A 41 -5.94 -7.21 -2.65
N SER A 42 -4.97 -6.30 -2.63
CA SER A 42 -5.00 -5.16 -1.71
C SER A 42 -6.30 -4.38 -1.83
N SER A 43 -6.94 -4.08 -0.71
CA SER A 43 -8.10 -3.22 -0.68
C SER A 43 -7.63 -1.77 -0.54
N ILE A 44 -7.75 -1.04 -1.65
CA ILE A 44 -7.44 0.38 -1.71
C ILE A 44 -8.74 1.16 -1.64
N LYS A 45 -8.82 2.09 -0.70
CA LYS A 45 -9.92 3.03 -0.56
C LYS A 45 -9.39 4.43 -0.78
N VAL A 46 -10.10 5.18 -1.61
CA VAL A 46 -9.90 6.63 -1.75
C VAL A 46 -11.10 7.31 -1.09
N ASP A 47 -10.88 8.44 -0.42
CA ASP A 47 -11.97 9.24 0.13
C ASP A 47 -12.82 9.90 -0.96
N GLU A 48 -13.96 10.45 -0.57
CA GLU A 48 -14.94 11.07 -1.48
C GLU A 48 -14.35 12.26 -2.25
N ASP A 49 -13.43 12.99 -1.63
CA ASP A 49 -12.73 14.13 -2.25
C ASP A 49 -11.56 13.71 -3.17
N HIS A 50 -11.33 12.40 -3.32
CA HIS A 50 -10.21 11.83 -4.07
C HIS A 50 -8.83 12.35 -3.62
N ASN A 51 -8.68 12.74 -2.38
CA ASN A 51 -7.45 13.28 -1.82
C ASN A 51 -6.72 12.23 -0.99
N GLU A 52 -7.39 11.49 -0.13
CA GLU A 52 -6.75 10.60 0.82
C GLU A 52 -6.80 9.13 0.40
N LEU A 53 -5.71 8.42 0.68
CA LEU A 53 -5.54 7.01 0.35
C LEU A 53 -5.47 6.17 1.61
N GLN A 54 -6.23 5.08 1.64
CA GLN A 54 -6.08 4.02 2.63
C GLN A 54 -5.77 2.70 1.92
N VAL A 55 -4.78 1.98 2.43
CA VAL A 55 -4.37 0.67 1.91
C VAL A 55 -4.58 -0.37 3.00
N ILE A 56 -5.34 -1.41 2.70
CA ILE A 56 -5.61 -2.53 3.60
C ILE A 56 -5.04 -3.80 2.96
N LEU A 57 -4.20 -4.50 3.73
CA LEU A 57 -3.42 -5.64 3.26
C LEU A 57 -3.71 -6.88 4.10
N ASP A 58 -4.23 -7.91 3.46
CA ASP A 58 -4.45 -9.22 4.05
C ASP A 58 -3.26 -10.13 3.72
N LEU A 59 -2.40 -10.38 4.72
CA LEU A 59 -1.11 -11.03 4.52
C LEU A 59 -0.98 -12.29 5.39
N LYS A 60 -0.25 -13.28 4.88
CA LYS A 60 0.42 -14.31 5.69
C LYS A 60 1.91 -14.02 5.76
N ILE A 61 2.53 -14.39 6.87
CA ILE A 61 3.99 -14.31 7.05
C ILE A 61 4.62 -15.70 6.98
N SER A 62 5.84 -15.82 6.50
CA SER A 62 6.54 -17.11 6.50
C SER A 62 6.76 -17.61 7.93
N LYS A 63 6.53 -18.91 8.17
CA LYS A 63 6.69 -19.54 9.49
C LYS A 63 8.05 -19.27 10.13
N ASN A 64 9.12 -19.24 9.35
CA ASN A 64 10.49 -19.02 9.84
C ASN A 64 10.82 -17.56 10.19
N LYS A 65 9.86 -16.63 10.04
CA LYS A 65 10.01 -15.20 10.34
C LYS A 65 9.01 -14.69 11.38
N LEU A 66 8.27 -15.59 12.04
CA LEU A 66 7.23 -15.22 13.00
C LEU A 66 7.79 -14.35 14.15
N ASP A 67 8.96 -14.70 14.68
CA ASP A 67 9.60 -13.95 15.77
C ASP A 67 9.99 -12.51 15.37
N ALA A 68 10.19 -12.28 14.07
CA ALA A 68 10.53 -10.97 13.50
C ALA A 68 9.31 -10.26 12.86
N GLN A 69 8.08 -10.73 13.10
CA GLN A 69 6.90 -10.23 12.39
C GLN A 69 6.71 -8.71 12.53
N ALA A 70 6.92 -8.16 13.72
CA ALA A 70 6.68 -6.74 13.99
C ALA A 70 7.68 -5.85 13.26
N SER A 71 8.97 -6.22 13.24
CA SER A 71 9.99 -5.47 12.51
C SER A 71 9.77 -5.55 11.00
N LEU A 72 9.47 -6.74 10.48
CA LEU A 72 9.20 -6.94 9.06
C LEU A 72 7.94 -6.20 8.58
N ILE A 73 6.88 -6.15 9.40
CA ILE A 73 5.68 -5.34 9.09
C ILE A 73 6.04 -3.86 9.07
N LYS A 74 6.83 -3.37 10.04
CA LYS A 74 7.28 -1.98 10.07
C LYS A 74 8.10 -1.61 8.84
N GLU A 75 9.00 -2.49 8.40
CA GLU A 75 9.78 -2.34 7.18
C GLU A 75 8.89 -2.33 5.93
N LEU A 76 7.94 -3.26 5.83
CA LEU A 76 6.97 -3.32 4.73
C LEU A 76 6.15 -2.03 4.64
N VAL A 77 5.57 -1.58 5.75
CA VAL A 77 4.79 -0.35 5.81
C VAL A 77 5.64 0.86 5.41
N SER A 78 6.87 0.95 5.91
CA SER A 78 7.79 2.06 5.55
C SER A 78 8.13 2.04 4.06
N SER A 79 8.36 0.85 3.50
CA SER A 79 8.63 0.66 2.07
C SER A 79 7.43 1.09 1.23
N LEU A 80 6.23 0.61 1.57
CA LEU A 80 4.99 0.98 0.88
C LEU A 80 4.71 2.48 0.94
N GLN A 81 4.87 3.11 2.11
CA GLN A 81 4.74 4.56 2.24
C GLN A 81 5.68 5.29 1.28
N ASN A 82 6.94 4.88 1.21
CA ASN A 82 7.93 5.51 0.34
C ASN A 82 7.62 5.29 -1.14
N GLN A 83 7.22 4.09 -1.55
CA GLN A 83 6.92 3.83 -2.96
C GLN A 83 5.63 4.52 -3.40
N ILE A 84 4.57 4.50 -2.58
CA ILE A 84 3.33 5.23 -2.89
C ILE A 84 3.57 6.74 -2.91
N LYS A 85 4.40 7.27 -2.00
CA LYS A 85 4.76 8.69 -2.01
C LYS A 85 5.43 9.13 -3.32
N LYS A 86 6.17 8.26 -4.00
CA LYS A 86 6.73 8.58 -5.34
C LYS A 86 5.65 8.76 -6.41
N LEU A 87 4.50 8.09 -6.26
CA LEU A 87 3.36 8.20 -7.16
C LEU A 87 2.47 9.39 -6.87
N ILE A 88 2.18 9.65 -5.59
CA ILE A 88 1.15 10.64 -5.20
C ILE A 88 1.70 11.86 -4.46
N ILE A 89 3.04 11.97 -4.34
CA ILE A 89 3.76 13.08 -3.69
C ILE A 89 3.44 13.23 -2.19
N LYS A 90 2.61 12.35 -1.62
CA LYS A 90 2.28 12.29 -0.19
C LYS A 90 2.20 10.86 0.33
N LYS A 91 2.22 10.71 1.65
CA LYS A 91 2.03 9.40 2.27
C LYS A 91 0.53 9.03 2.26
N PRO A 92 0.19 7.74 2.17
CA PRO A 92 -1.19 7.30 2.44
C PRO A 92 -1.60 7.72 3.85
N LYS A 93 -2.88 8.08 4.01
CA LYS A 93 -3.47 8.38 5.32
C LYS A 93 -3.37 7.21 6.28
N ASN A 94 -3.56 6.00 5.75
CA ASN A 94 -3.49 4.77 6.52
C ASN A 94 -2.92 3.62 5.68
N ILE A 95 -2.05 2.81 6.29
CA ILE A 95 -1.69 1.48 5.78
C ILE A 95 -1.99 0.50 6.90
N GLN A 96 -3.02 -0.30 6.70
CA GLN A 96 -3.46 -1.33 7.64
C GLN A 96 -2.98 -2.69 7.17
N VAL A 97 -2.31 -3.42 8.05
CA VAL A 97 -1.88 -4.79 7.80
C VAL A 97 -2.70 -5.72 8.69
N VAL A 98 -3.43 -6.64 8.07
CA VAL A 98 -4.17 -7.71 8.72
C VAL A 98 -3.37 -9.00 8.53
N LEU A 99 -2.77 -9.49 9.61
CA LEU A 99 -2.02 -10.74 9.59
C LEU A 99 -2.98 -11.92 9.81
N LEU A 100 -3.17 -12.74 8.77
CA LEU A 100 -4.14 -13.85 8.76
C LEU A 100 -3.51 -15.21 9.07
N GLY A 101 -2.23 -15.23 9.47
CA GLY A 101 -1.51 -16.43 9.89
C GLY A 101 -0.20 -16.63 9.14
N THR A 102 0.24 -17.89 9.08
CA THR A 102 1.54 -18.26 8.51
C THR A 102 1.42 -19.12 7.25
N PHE A 103 2.49 -19.15 6.46
CA PHE A 103 2.68 -20.08 5.34
C PHE A 103 4.05 -20.76 5.41
#